data_AF-A0A9D1G9L3-F1
#
_entry.id   AF-A0A9D1G9L3-F1
#
_cell.length_a   1.000
_cell.length_b   1.000
_cell.length_c   1.000
_cell.angle_alpha   90.00
_cell.angle_beta   90.00
_cell.angle_gamma   90.00
#
_symmetry.space_group_name_H-M   'P 1'
#
loop_
_entity.id
_entity.type
_entity.pdbx_description
1 polymer ?
#
loop_
_entity_poly.entity_id
_entity_poly.type
_entity_poly.pdbx_seq_one_letter_code
_entity_poly.pdbx_strand_id
1 'polypeptide(L)'
;DDATHSHQFMQLEALVIDKNITMAHLKATLDLVAKKLFGEKREIRLRASYFPFTEPSVEVDVSCTCQKKGCPICKDTGWIEILGAGMVHPNVLKMGGYDPEVYQGFAIGFGIDRITMLKYGFDDIRHLYNNDLRVISQFVKER
;
A
#
# COMPACT_ATOMS: atom_id res chain seq x y z
N ASP A 1 -1.85 8.60 20.51
CA ASP A 1 -2.72 7.95 19.50
C ASP A 1 -4.03 8.70 19.38
N ASP A 2 -4.47 8.89 18.14
CA ASP A 2 -5.84 9.28 17.80
C ASP A 2 -6.49 8.16 16.98
N ALA A 3 -7.72 8.36 16.51
CA ALA A 3 -8.47 7.33 15.78
C ALA A 3 -7.80 6.89 14.46
N THR A 4 -6.92 7.71 13.90
CA THR A 4 -6.27 7.49 12.60
C THR A 4 -4.74 7.35 12.67
N HIS A 5 -4.13 7.70 13.81
CA HIS A 5 -2.68 7.66 14.02
C HIS A 5 -2.33 6.96 15.33
N SER A 6 -1.53 5.90 15.22
CA SER A 6 -0.82 5.32 16.36
C SER A 6 0.67 5.66 16.31
N HIS A 7 1.27 5.84 17.47
CA HIS A 7 2.72 6.04 17.62
C HIS A 7 3.55 4.82 17.18
N GLN A 8 2.94 3.64 17.16
CA GLN A 8 3.52 2.40 16.65
C GLN A 8 2.54 1.79 15.65
N PHE A 9 3.01 1.41 14.47
CA PHE A 9 2.20 0.74 13.46
C PHE A 9 3.04 -0.27 12.67
N MET A 10 2.37 -1.13 11.92
CA MET A 10 3.01 -2.18 11.13
C MET A 10 3.04 -1.79 9.66
N GLN A 11 4.24 -1.85 9.08
CA GLN A 11 4.45 -1.63 7.65
C GLN A 11 5.01 -2.90 7.01
N LEU A 12 4.55 -3.17 5.79
CA LEU A 12 5.19 -4.13 4.90
C LEU A 12 5.84 -3.34 3.77
N GLU A 13 7.11 -3.64 3.54
CA GLU A 13 7.83 -3.17 2.35
C GLU A 13 8.27 -4.37 1.52
N ALA A 14 8.32 -4.19 0.21
CA ALA A 14 8.93 -5.15 -0.70
C ALA A 14 9.83 -4.43 -1.70
N LEU A 15 10.94 -5.08 -2.02
CA LEU A 15 11.98 -4.59 -2.91
C LEU A 15 12.26 -5.65 -3.96
N VAL A 16 12.21 -5.25 -5.23
CA VAL A 16 12.59 -6.10 -6.37
C VAL A 16 13.74 -5.41 -7.09
N ILE A 17 14.86 -6.10 -7.26
CA ILE A 17 16.02 -5.64 -8.02
C ILE A 17 16.41 -6.73 -9.01
N ASP A 18 16.40 -6.40 -10.29
CA ASP A 18 16.88 -7.26 -11.36
C ASP A 18 17.21 -6.41 -12.61
N LYS A 19 17.73 -7.05 -13.65
CA LYS A 19 17.96 -6.45 -14.95
C LYS A 19 16.63 -6.25 -15.68
N ASN A 20 16.46 -5.12 -16.35
CA ASN A 20 15.25 -4.79 -17.14
C ASN A 20 13.97 -4.64 -16.31
N ILE A 21 14.07 -4.28 -15.03
CA ILE A 21 12.90 -3.92 -14.23
C ILE A 21 12.36 -2.55 -14.67
N THR A 22 11.04 -2.45 -14.86
CA THR A 22 10.37 -1.24 -15.36
C THR A 22 9.19 -0.84 -14.47
N MET A 23 8.73 0.41 -14.63
CA MET A 23 7.51 0.91 -14.00
C MET A 23 6.27 0.07 -14.37
N ALA A 24 6.27 -0.59 -15.53
CA ALA A 24 5.18 -1.48 -15.94
C ALA A 24 5.12 -2.74 -15.06
N HIS A 25 6.28 -3.31 -14.68
CA HIS A 25 6.35 -4.41 -13.72
C HIS A 25 5.84 -3.99 -12.34
N LEU A 26 6.21 -2.79 -11.89
CA LEU A 26 5.68 -2.22 -10.66
C LEU A 26 4.15 -2.09 -10.73
N LYS A 27 3.61 -1.47 -11.78
CA LYS A 27 2.16 -1.31 -11.95
C LYS A 27 1.42 -2.65 -11.95
N ALA A 28 1.94 -3.66 -12.65
CA ALA A 28 1.34 -5.00 -12.67
C ALA A 28 1.35 -5.65 -11.28
N THR A 29 2.45 -5.51 -10.55
CA THR A 29 2.57 -6.02 -9.17
C THR A 29 1.54 -5.35 -8.25
N LEU A 30 1.41 -4.02 -8.33
CA LEU A 30 0.44 -3.25 -7.55
C LEU A 30 -1.01 -3.63 -7.85
N ASP A 31 -1.35 -3.88 -9.13
CA ASP A 31 -2.67 -4.31 -9.54
C ASP A 31 -3.03 -5.68 -8.95
N LEU A 32 -2.08 -6.62 -8.97
CA LEU A 32 -2.23 -7.94 -8.34
C LEU A 32 -2.41 -7.83 -6.82
N VAL A 33 -1.61 -6.99 -6.15
CA VAL A 33 -1.72 -6.75 -4.70
C VAL A 33 -3.09 -6.18 -4.36
N ALA A 34 -3.55 -5.15 -5.09
CA ALA A 34 -4.85 -4.53 -4.88
C ALA A 34 -6.00 -5.53 -5.05
N LYS A 35 -5.96 -6.35 -6.10
CA LYS A 35 -6.96 -7.40 -6.35
C LYS A 35 -6.94 -8.48 -5.27
N LYS A 36 -5.75 -8.88 -4.82
CA LYS A 36 -5.61 -9.91 -3.78
C LYS A 36 -6.13 -9.43 -2.42
N LEU A 37 -5.92 -8.16 -2.08
CA LEU A 37 -6.36 -7.59 -0.80
C LEU A 37 -7.84 -7.20 -0.80
N PHE A 38 -8.33 -6.61 -1.89
CA PHE A 38 -9.64 -5.95 -1.93
C PHE A 38 -10.63 -6.55 -2.94
N GLY A 39 -10.24 -7.59 -3.69
CA GLY A 39 -11.06 -8.35 -4.63
C GLY A 39 -10.78 -8.09 -6.12
N GLU A 40 -11.13 -9.04 -6.99
CA GLU A 40 -10.79 -9.03 -8.44
C GLU A 40 -11.29 -7.84 -9.24
N LYS A 41 -12.36 -7.16 -8.77
CA LYS A 41 -12.96 -6.00 -9.47
C LYS A 41 -12.26 -4.68 -9.15
N ARG A 42 -11.17 -4.72 -8.38
CA ARG A 42 -10.48 -3.52 -7.93
C ARG A 42 -9.59 -2.99 -9.04
N GLU A 43 -9.55 -1.67 -9.10
CA GLU A 43 -8.68 -0.92 -10.01
C GLU A 43 -7.74 -0.08 -9.18
N ILE A 44 -6.54 0.15 -9.71
CA ILE A 44 -5.56 1.05 -9.13
C ILE A 44 -5.49 2.37 -9.91
N ARG A 45 -5.18 3.46 -9.19
CA ARG A 45 -4.83 4.76 -9.76
C ARG A 45 -3.46 5.17 -9.24
N LEU A 46 -2.54 5.45 -10.15
CA LEU A 46 -1.21 5.95 -9.82
C LEU A 46 -1.24 7.48 -9.92
N ARG A 47 -0.88 8.17 -8.84
CA ARG A 47 -0.68 9.62 -8.82
C ARG A 47 0.80 9.89 -8.62
N ALA A 48 1.35 10.83 -9.38
CA ALA A 48 2.74 11.26 -9.19
C ALA A 48 2.92 11.79 -7.76
N SER A 49 3.98 11.35 -7.10
CA SER A 49 4.39 11.81 -5.77
C SER A 49 5.92 11.88 -5.71
N TYR A 50 6.48 12.11 -4.53
CA TYR A 50 7.92 12.20 -4.31
C TYR A 50 8.32 11.45 -3.03
N PHE A 51 9.26 10.50 -3.18
CA PHE A 51 9.97 9.88 -2.07
C PHE A 51 11.48 9.91 -2.35
N PRO A 52 12.34 10.27 -1.39
CA PRO A 52 13.78 10.45 -1.64
C PRO A 52 14.51 9.18 -2.13
N PHE A 53 13.95 8.01 -1.88
CA PHE A 53 14.53 6.70 -2.20
C PHE A 53 14.00 6.11 -3.51
N THR A 54 13.06 6.77 -4.21
CA THR A 54 12.51 6.32 -5.49
C THR A 54 12.34 7.43 -6.53
N GLU A 55 12.60 7.13 -7.80
CA GLU A 55 12.40 8.03 -8.93
C GLU A 55 12.18 7.23 -10.24
N PRO A 56 11.00 7.32 -10.89
CA PRO A 56 9.80 8.05 -10.49
C PRO A 56 9.07 7.42 -9.28
N SER A 57 8.33 8.27 -8.56
CA SER A 57 7.56 7.93 -7.35
C SER A 57 6.05 8.09 -7.59
N VAL A 58 5.24 7.23 -6.98
CA VAL A 58 3.78 7.24 -7.06
C VAL A 58 3.10 6.95 -5.73
N GLU A 59 2.01 7.66 -5.49
CA GLU A 59 0.96 7.24 -4.55
C GLU A 59 -0.05 6.37 -5.29
N VAL A 60 -0.57 5.37 -4.61
CA VAL A 60 -1.44 4.36 -5.22
C VAL A 60 -2.77 4.32 -4.49
N ASP A 61 -3.82 4.64 -5.24
CA ASP A 61 -5.19 4.56 -4.77
C ASP A 61 -5.86 3.30 -5.31
N VAL A 62 -6.79 2.73 -4.54
CA VAL A 62 -7.66 1.64 -4.96
C VAL A 62 -9.11 2.10 -5.06
N SER A 63 -9.83 1.57 -6.04
CA SER A 63 -11.24 1.87 -6.24
C SER A 63 -12.09 1.43 -5.02
N CYS A 64 -12.94 2.33 -4.54
CA CYS A 64 -13.78 2.09 -3.36
C CYS A 64 -14.91 1.07 -3.63
N THR A 65 -15.39 0.40 -2.58
CA THR A 65 -16.55 -0.53 -2.61
C THR A 65 -17.83 0.13 -3.13
N CYS A 66 -17.95 1.45 -3.01
CA CYS A 66 -19.08 2.22 -3.52
C CYS A 66 -19.16 2.33 -5.05
N GLN A 67 -18.36 1.56 -5.81
CA GLN A 67 -18.32 1.59 -7.28
C GLN A 67 -18.12 3.01 -7.82
N LYS A 68 -17.23 3.77 -7.17
CA LYS A 68 -16.91 5.17 -7.50
C LYS A 68 -18.10 6.16 -7.38
N LYS A 69 -19.21 5.78 -6.74
CA LYS A 69 -20.34 6.70 -6.47
C LYS A 69 -20.04 7.75 -5.39
N GLY A 70 -19.02 7.53 -4.57
CA GLY A 70 -18.73 8.34 -3.39
C GLY A 70 -19.38 7.76 -2.13
N CYS A 71 -18.65 7.76 -1.03
CA CYS A 71 -19.14 7.40 0.30
C CYS A 71 -18.18 7.95 1.38
N PRO A 72 -18.55 7.90 2.67
CA PRO A 72 -17.70 8.38 3.76
C PRO A 72 -16.30 7.74 3.79
N ILE A 73 -16.17 6.46 3.43
CA ILE A 73 -14.89 5.73 3.44
C ILE A 73 -13.88 6.35 2.46
N CYS A 74 -14.33 6.70 1.26
CA CYS A 74 -13.46 7.31 0.24
C CYS A 74 -13.55 8.84 0.22
N LYS A 75 -14.21 9.45 1.21
CA LYS A 75 -14.47 10.90 1.26
C LYS A 75 -15.08 11.41 -0.05
N ASP A 76 -16.04 10.66 -0.58
CA ASP A 76 -16.75 10.93 -1.84
C ASP A 76 -15.88 10.98 -3.11
N THR A 77 -14.61 10.57 -3.05
CA THR A 77 -13.71 10.58 -4.23
C THR A 77 -13.82 9.34 -5.11
N GLY A 78 -14.38 8.25 -4.57
CA GLY A 78 -14.38 6.93 -5.21
C GLY A 78 -13.04 6.18 -5.14
N TRP A 79 -12.00 6.80 -4.58
CA TRP A 79 -10.64 6.27 -4.49
C TRP A 79 -10.15 6.32 -3.04
N ILE A 80 -9.35 5.34 -2.66
CA ILE A 80 -8.75 5.29 -1.32
C ILE A 80 -7.26 5.07 -1.51
N GLU A 81 -6.45 6.04 -1.09
CA GLU A 81 -4.99 5.88 -1.05
C GLU A 81 -4.63 4.75 -0.08
N ILE A 82 -3.82 3.79 -0.51
CA ILE A 82 -3.45 2.64 0.33
C ILE A 82 -1.95 2.44 0.49
N LEU A 83 -1.13 2.93 -0.44
CA LEU A 83 0.30 2.65 -0.45
C LEU A 83 1.11 3.67 -1.26
N GLY A 84 2.41 3.71 -0.99
CA GLY A 84 3.42 4.40 -1.79
C GLY A 84 4.30 3.41 -2.53
N ALA A 85 4.79 3.78 -3.72
CA ALA A 85 5.67 2.96 -4.52
C ALA A 85 6.54 3.79 -5.46
N GLY A 86 7.57 3.18 -6.02
CA GLY A 86 8.37 3.82 -7.07
C GLY A 86 9.53 2.97 -7.54
N MET A 87 10.20 3.44 -8.59
CA MET A 87 11.45 2.84 -9.07
C MET A 87 12.58 3.23 -8.13
N VAL A 88 13.40 2.29 -7.69
CA VAL A 88 14.48 2.55 -6.73
C VAL A 88 15.47 3.56 -7.31
N HIS A 89 15.75 4.62 -6.54
CA HIS A 89 16.61 5.70 -7.00
C HIS A 89 18.06 5.20 -7.24
N PRO A 90 18.76 5.62 -8.30
CA PRO A 90 20.12 5.14 -8.63
C PRO A 90 21.14 5.26 -7.48
N ASN A 91 21.08 6.33 -6.69
CA ASN A 91 21.94 6.48 -5.51
C ASN A 91 21.71 5.39 -4.46
N VAL A 92 20.47 4.92 -4.27
CA VAL A 92 20.15 3.82 -3.33
C VAL A 92 20.75 2.52 -3.85
N LEU A 93 20.62 2.24 -5.15
CA LEU A 93 21.24 1.07 -5.79
C LEU A 93 22.76 1.09 -5.63
N LYS A 94 23.42 2.22 -5.92
CA LYS A 94 24.88 2.38 -5.76
C LYS A 94 25.33 2.14 -4.32
N MET A 95 24.62 2.71 -3.34
CA MET A 95 24.90 2.51 -1.92
C MET A 95 24.69 1.05 -1.47
N GLY A 96 23.78 0.33 -2.14
CA GLY A 96 23.56 -1.11 -1.94
C GLY A 96 24.54 -2.02 -2.68
N GLY A 97 25.50 -1.47 -3.45
CA GLY A 97 26.49 -2.25 -4.19
C GLY A 97 26.06 -2.70 -5.60
N TYR A 98 24.97 -2.15 -6.14
CA TYR A 98 24.49 -2.43 -7.49
C TYR A 98 24.87 -1.31 -8.47
N ASP A 99 25.24 -1.69 -9.70
CA ASP A 99 25.43 -0.76 -10.81
C ASP A 99 24.07 -0.38 -11.44
N PRO A 100 23.62 0.89 -11.35
CA PRO A 100 22.31 1.31 -11.89
C PRO A 100 22.20 1.25 -13.42
N GLU A 101 23.33 1.20 -14.13
CA GLU A 101 23.33 0.99 -15.58
C GLU A 101 22.96 -0.45 -15.94
N VAL A 102 23.16 -1.40 -15.02
CA VAL A 102 22.87 -2.83 -15.21
C VAL A 102 21.59 -3.26 -14.51
N TYR A 103 21.37 -2.78 -13.28
CA TYR A 103 20.25 -3.18 -12.43
C TYR A 103 19.26 -2.03 -12.26
N GLN A 104 17.98 -2.38 -12.32
CA GLN A 104 16.89 -1.51 -11.92
C GLN A 104 16.10 -2.19 -10.81
N GLY A 105 15.23 -1.44 -10.15
CA GLY A 105 14.36 -2.01 -9.15
C GLY A 105 13.15 -1.17 -8.88
N PHE A 106 12.17 -1.74 -8.22
CA PHE A 106 11.07 -0.99 -7.62
C PHE A 106 10.88 -1.39 -6.17
N ALA A 107 10.33 -0.46 -5.39
CA ALA A 107 9.93 -0.68 -4.02
C ALA A 107 8.45 -0.33 -3.85
N ILE A 108 7.78 -1.05 -2.95
CA ILE A 108 6.42 -0.77 -2.49
C ILE A 108 6.39 -0.74 -0.97
N GLY A 109 5.58 0.13 -0.40
CA GLY A 109 5.38 0.24 1.05
C GLY A 109 3.93 0.49 1.40
N PHE A 110 3.37 -0.32 2.29
CA PHE A 110 1.99 -0.15 2.77
C PHE A 110 1.82 -0.48 4.25
N GLY A 111 0.93 0.27 4.90
CA GLY A 111 0.54 0.05 6.29
C GLY A 111 -0.46 -1.09 6.41
N ILE A 112 -0.11 -2.11 7.20
CA ILE A 112 -0.98 -3.26 7.46
C ILE A 112 -2.23 -2.80 8.21
N ASP A 113 -2.06 -1.87 9.16
CA ASP A 113 -3.14 -1.24 9.92
C ASP A 113 -4.17 -0.59 8.99
N ARG A 114 -3.71 0.23 8.06
CA ARG A 114 -4.57 0.94 7.11
C ARG A 114 -5.36 -0.03 6.23
N ILE A 115 -4.70 -1.07 5.72
CA ILE A 115 -5.36 -2.10 4.92
C ILE A 115 -6.41 -2.84 5.75
N THR A 116 -6.07 -3.21 7.00
CA THR A 116 -6.98 -3.90 7.93
C THR A 116 -8.19 -3.05 8.24
N MET A 117 -7.99 -1.77 8.56
CA MET A 117 -9.09 -0.82 8.82
C MET A 117 -10.02 -0.70 7.62
N LEU A 118 -9.48 -0.57 6.41
CA LEU A 118 -10.28 -0.46 5.19
C LEU A 118 -11.00 -1.76 4.82
N LYS A 119 -10.34 -2.91 5.01
CA LYS A 119 -10.89 -4.22 4.65
C LYS A 119 -12.03 -4.65 5.58
N TYR A 120 -11.89 -4.39 6.87
CA TYR A 120 -12.86 -4.83 7.89
C TYR A 120 -13.76 -3.71 8.42
N GLY A 121 -13.52 -2.46 8.01
CA GLY A 121 -14.34 -1.31 8.41
C GLY A 121 -14.09 -0.84 9.84
N PHE A 122 -12.85 -0.94 10.33
CA PHE A 122 -12.49 -0.29 11.59
C PHE A 122 -12.44 1.23 11.39
N ASP A 123 -13.07 1.95 12.30
CA ASP A 123 -13.11 3.40 12.37
C ASP A 123 -12.02 3.99 13.29
N ASP A 124 -11.40 3.16 14.13
CA ASP A 124 -10.35 3.55 15.07
C ASP A 124 -9.19 2.54 15.10
N ILE A 125 -7.97 3.01 14.79
CA ILE A 125 -6.74 2.21 14.79
C ILE A 125 -6.44 1.59 16.15
N ARG A 126 -6.88 2.22 17.25
CA ARG A 126 -6.62 1.73 18.62
C ARG A 126 -7.31 0.39 18.89
N HIS A 127 -8.35 0.05 18.13
CA HIS A 127 -8.97 -1.29 18.20
C HIS A 127 -8.01 -2.42 17.84
N LEU A 128 -6.97 -2.14 17.03
CA LEU A 128 -5.95 -3.13 16.66
C LEU A 128 -4.94 -3.38 17.79
N TYR A 129 -4.81 -2.46 18.75
CA TYR A 129 -3.77 -2.49 19.79
C TYR A 129 -4.29 -2.70 21.22
N ASN A 130 -5.57 -2.43 21.48
CA ASN A 130 -6.16 -2.55 22.83
C ASN A 130 -6.35 -4.01 23.31
N ASN A 131 -6.12 -5.01 22.44
CA ASN A 131 -6.28 -6.44 22.76
C ASN A 131 -7.67 -6.81 23.31
N ASP A 132 -8.73 -6.13 22.84
CA ASP A 132 -10.10 -6.45 23.24
C ASP A 132 -10.53 -7.81 22.68
N LEU A 133 -10.84 -8.76 23.55
CA LEU A 133 -11.28 -10.10 23.16
C LEU A 133 -12.54 -10.08 22.27
N ARG A 134 -13.41 -9.05 22.39
CA ARG A 134 -14.59 -8.88 21.54
C ARG A 134 -14.21 -8.54 20.09
N VAL A 135 -13.09 -7.84 19.89
CA VAL A 135 -12.53 -7.58 18.56
C VAL A 135 -11.82 -8.84 18.05
N ILE A 136 -10.89 -9.39 18.84
CA ILE A 136 -10.08 -10.55 18.44
C ILE A 136 -10.95 -11.76 18.06
N SER A 137 -12.01 -12.02 18.82
CA SER A 137 -12.90 -13.17 18.60
C SER A 137 -13.63 -13.15 17.25
N GLN A 138 -13.78 -11.98 16.61
CA GLN A 138 -14.41 -11.85 15.28
C GLN A 138 -13.57 -12.48 14.16
N PHE A 139 -12.26 -12.64 14.37
CA PHE A 139 -11.30 -13.07 13.34
C PHE A 139 -10.83 -14.53 13.48
N VAL A 140 -11.35 -15.28 14.47
CA VAL A 140 -10.92 -16.66 14.75
C VAL A 140 -11.18 -17.63 13.58
N LYS A 141 -12.13 -17.29 12.70
CA LYS A 141 -12.51 -18.09 11.53
C LYS A 141 -11.83 -17.63 10.23
N GLU A 142 -11.08 -16.53 10.24
CA GLU A 142 -10.23 -16.16 9.12
C GLU A 142 -8.94 -16.99 9.19
N ARG A 143 -8.93 -18.10 8.43
CA ARG A 143 -7.72 -18.84 8.05
C ARG A 143 -7.73 -19.03 6.55
#